data_AF-F3GGZ6-F1
#
_entry.id   AF-F3GGZ6-F1
#
_cell.length_a   1.000
_cell.length_b   1.000
_cell.length_c   1.000
_cell.angle_alpha   90.00
_cell.angle_beta   90.00
_cell.angle_gamma   90.00
#
_symmetry.space_group_name_H-M   'P 1'
#
loop_
_entity.id
_entity.type
_entity.pdbx_description
1 polymer ?
#
loop_
_entity_poly.entity_id
_entity_poly.type
_entity_poly.pdbx_seq_one_letter_code
_entity_poly.pdbx_strand_id
1 'polypeptide(L)'
;MPSDGKVQILTYHGRSFVTGLLWHPLGSLTGYMKEARQFGRTQQMDIVAIRHTESVIQAGFVSQNDGAVKGMYSLAAALAGQLGASWLAAWKIEDAEDRYALVAVYRGAVIPGADLVGSSEEIKKKVAQQLSRSMSFDKIFLPPEFGRGGEQFDPEALLQPSNLKREYKLTPLAFGLSRQELLKAGVIGALVVAGLIG
;
A
#
# COMPACT_ATOMS: atom_id res chain seq x y z
N MET A 1 -12.48 10.01 6.80
CA MET A 1 -12.30 8.60 7.17
C MET A 1 -11.27 8.00 6.22
N PRO A 2 -10.24 7.28 6.70
CA PRO A 2 -9.46 6.41 5.82
C PRO A 2 -10.44 5.41 5.19
N SER A 3 -10.24 5.07 3.92
CA SER A 3 -11.13 4.18 3.17
C SER A 3 -11.30 2.83 3.86
N ASP A 4 -12.55 2.36 4.01
CA ASP A 4 -13.00 1.07 4.58
C ASP A 4 -12.40 -0.22 3.94
N GLY A 5 -11.38 -0.10 3.09
CA GLY A 5 -10.61 -1.25 2.63
C GLY A 5 -9.76 -1.77 3.78
N LYS A 6 -10.26 -2.78 4.51
CA LYS A 6 -9.44 -3.52 5.48
C LYS A 6 -8.18 -3.99 4.78
N VAL A 7 -7.02 -3.77 5.40
CA VAL A 7 -5.75 -4.33 4.93
C VAL A 7 -5.92 -5.84 4.74
N GLN A 8 -5.43 -6.36 3.61
CA GLN A 8 -5.45 -7.79 3.33
C GLN A 8 -4.07 -8.25 2.88
N ILE A 9 -3.76 -9.51 3.19
CA ILE A 9 -2.53 -10.17 2.78
C ILE A 9 -2.92 -11.27 1.79
N LEU A 10 -2.51 -11.10 0.53
CA LEU A 10 -2.66 -12.11 -0.52
C LEU A 10 -1.36 -12.89 -0.66
N THR A 11 -1.45 -14.15 -1.05
CA THR A 11 -0.27 -15.01 -1.23
C THR A 11 -0.22 -15.50 -2.66
N TYR A 12 0.90 -15.25 -3.33
CA TYR A 12 1.19 -15.75 -4.68
C TYR A 12 2.61 -16.29 -4.69
N HIS A 13 2.84 -17.49 -5.24
CA HIS A 13 4.17 -18.14 -5.28
C HIS A 13 4.91 -18.15 -3.93
N GLY A 14 4.19 -18.36 -2.82
CA GLY A 14 4.75 -18.33 -1.47
C GLY A 14 5.25 -16.97 -0.99
N ARG A 15 4.89 -15.88 -1.69
CA ARG A 15 5.19 -14.49 -1.31
C ARG A 15 3.92 -13.79 -0.84
N SER A 16 4.06 -13.01 0.23
CA SER A 16 2.95 -12.23 0.79
C SER A 16 2.91 -10.81 0.22
N PHE A 17 1.73 -10.42 -0.25
CA PHE A 17 1.43 -9.12 -0.85
C PHE A 17 0.35 -8.42 -0.03
N VAL A 18 0.65 -7.21 0.41
CA VAL A 18 -0.27 -6.37 1.19
C VAL A 18 -1.00 -5.43 0.26
N THR A 19 -2.32 -5.36 0.43
CA THR A 19 -3.25 -4.43 -0.23
C THR A 19 -4.06 -3.70 0.84
N GLY A 20 -4.68 -2.58 0.48
CA GLY A 20 -5.33 -1.69 1.44
C GLY A 20 -4.40 -0.60 1.99
N LEU A 21 -3.30 -0.28 1.30
CA LEU A 21 -2.39 0.77 1.77
C LEU A 21 -3.05 2.15 1.60
N LEU A 22 -2.82 3.04 2.58
CA LEU A 22 -3.18 4.44 2.43
C LEU A 22 -2.15 5.14 1.53
N TRP A 23 -2.52 5.39 0.28
CA TRP A 23 -1.67 6.06 -0.70
C TRP A 23 -1.73 7.58 -0.58
N HIS A 24 -0.57 8.22 -0.36
CA HIS A 24 -0.41 9.66 -0.18
C HIS A 24 0.74 10.20 -1.06
N PRO A 25 0.51 11.27 -1.86
CA PRO A 25 1.58 11.91 -2.61
C PRO A 25 2.59 12.56 -1.66
N LEU A 26 3.86 12.59 -2.04
CA LEU A 26 4.90 13.29 -1.29
C LEU A 26 5.34 14.54 -2.07
N GLY A 27 5.68 15.61 -1.36
CA GLY A 27 6.02 16.90 -1.95
C GLY A 27 7.51 17.10 -2.28
N SER A 28 8.41 16.28 -1.72
CA SER A 28 9.86 16.50 -1.84
C SER A 28 10.62 15.30 -2.41
N LEU A 29 11.30 15.46 -3.54
CA LEU A 29 12.13 14.41 -4.16
C LEU A 29 13.37 14.02 -3.34
N THR A 30 13.90 14.93 -2.51
CA THR A 30 15.11 14.69 -1.69
C THR A 30 14.76 14.44 -0.22
N GLY A 31 13.65 14.99 0.26
CA GLY A 31 13.19 14.91 1.64
C GLY A 31 12.05 13.91 1.90
N TYR A 32 11.59 13.16 0.89
CA TYR A 32 10.40 12.31 0.97
C TYR A 32 10.39 11.36 2.16
N MET A 33 11.53 10.78 2.55
CA MET A 33 11.57 9.88 3.71
C MET A 33 11.30 10.59 5.04
N LYS A 34 11.63 11.88 5.15
CA LYS A 34 11.29 12.68 6.34
C LYS A 34 9.80 12.99 6.36
N GLU A 35 9.25 13.36 5.21
CA GLU A 35 7.82 13.59 5.02
C GLU A 35 6.99 12.33 5.32
N ALA A 36 7.39 11.20 4.75
CA ALA A 36 6.74 9.91 4.98
C ALA A 36 6.75 9.50 6.46
N ARG A 37 7.89 9.68 7.17
CA ARG A 37 7.94 9.44 8.62
C ARG A 37 7.00 10.35 9.40
N GLN A 38 6.93 11.63 9.06
CA GLN A 38 6.04 12.57 9.75
C GLN A 38 4.56 12.24 9.50
N PHE A 39 4.22 11.88 8.26
CA PHE A 39 2.86 11.46 7.90
C PHE A 39 2.49 10.16 8.62
N GLY A 40 3.32 9.12 8.51
CA GLY A 40 3.11 7.83 9.17
C GLY A 40 2.94 7.96 10.67
N ARG A 41 3.75 8.79 11.34
CA ARG A 41 3.60 9.07 12.77
C ARG A 41 2.25 9.70 13.11
N THR A 42 1.83 10.71 12.33
CA THR A 42 0.54 11.39 12.52
C THR A 42 -0.64 10.44 12.33
N GLN A 43 -0.52 9.50 11.38
CA GLN A 43 -1.57 8.53 11.07
C GLN A 43 -1.42 7.18 11.81
N GLN A 44 -0.47 7.07 12.74
CA GLN A 44 -0.17 5.84 13.49
C GLN A 44 0.11 4.60 12.60
N MET A 45 0.78 4.84 11.46
CA MET A 45 1.19 3.80 10.52
C MET A 45 2.71 3.75 10.44
N ASP A 46 3.29 2.59 10.74
CA ASP A 46 4.72 2.35 10.92
C ASP A 46 5.36 1.52 9.79
N ILE A 47 4.59 1.14 8.78
CA ILE A 47 5.07 0.44 7.60
C ILE A 47 4.76 1.27 6.35
N VAL A 48 5.72 1.31 5.42
CA VAL A 48 5.60 2.10 4.18
C VAL A 48 6.11 1.34 2.95
N ALA A 49 5.43 1.54 1.83
CA ALA A 49 5.94 1.32 0.47
C ALA A 49 6.21 2.68 -0.18
N ILE A 50 7.41 2.87 -0.75
CA ILE A 50 7.74 4.09 -1.49
C ILE A 50 7.69 3.79 -2.97
N ARG A 51 6.88 4.56 -3.69
CA ARG A 51 6.88 4.58 -5.15
C ARG A 51 7.53 5.87 -5.61
N HIS A 52 8.68 5.73 -6.27
CA HIS A 52 9.44 6.84 -6.83
C HIS A 52 9.73 6.53 -8.30
N THR A 53 9.05 7.25 -9.18
CA THR A 53 9.29 7.26 -10.63
C THR A 53 9.72 8.66 -11.05
N GLU A 54 10.07 8.86 -12.31
CA GLU A 54 10.44 10.19 -12.83
C GLU A 54 9.34 11.25 -12.65
N SER A 55 8.07 10.83 -12.64
CA SER A 55 6.92 11.72 -12.60
C SER A 55 6.12 11.70 -11.28
N VAL A 56 6.38 10.73 -10.40
CA VAL A 56 5.59 10.50 -9.19
C VAL A 56 6.50 10.15 -8.02
N ILE A 57 6.24 10.80 -6.89
CA ILE A 57 6.71 10.35 -5.59
C ILE A 57 5.53 10.20 -4.65
N GLN A 58 5.34 8.98 -4.15
CA GLN A 58 4.16 8.58 -3.40
C GLN A 58 4.55 7.55 -2.34
N ALA A 59 3.85 7.57 -1.21
CA ALA A 59 3.97 6.55 -0.19
C ALA A 59 2.63 5.85 0.05
N GLY A 60 2.68 4.52 0.15
CA GLY A 60 1.58 3.71 0.67
C GLY A 60 1.87 3.35 2.11
N PHE A 61 0.97 3.69 3.03
CA PHE A 61 1.14 3.47 4.47
C PHE A 61 0.23 2.36 4.97
N VAL A 62 0.71 1.62 5.97
CA VAL A 62 -0.06 0.60 6.69
C VAL A 62 0.46 0.44 8.12
N SER A 63 -0.38 0.00 9.04
CA SER A 63 0.05 -0.35 10.40
C SER A 63 0.53 -1.79 10.47
N GLN A 64 1.60 -2.05 11.21
CA GLN A 64 2.01 -3.42 11.54
C GLN A 64 0.95 -4.19 12.33
N ASN A 65 0.09 -3.48 13.06
CA ASN A 65 -1.03 -4.07 13.79
C ASN A 65 -2.09 -4.68 12.85
N ASP A 66 -2.09 -4.28 11.58
CA ASP A 66 -2.94 -4.85 10.53
C ASP A 66 -2.30 -6.07 9.85
N GLY A 67 -1.23 -6.62 10.42
CA GLY A 67 -0.52 -7.82 9.94
C GLY A 67 0.54 -7.56 8.88
N ALA A 68 0.69 -6.31 8.42
CA ALA A 68 1.72 -5.94 7.46
C ALA A 68 3.11 -5.90 8.12
N VAL A 69 4.07 -6.67 7.60
CA VAL A 69 5.43 -6.70 8.17
C VAL A 69 6.52 -6.47 7.12
N LYS A 70 7.72 -6.16 7.61
CA LYS A 70 8.91 -5.99 6.78
C LYS A 70 9.14 -7.21 5.89
N GLY A 71 9.44 -6.97 4.61
CA GLY A 71 9.79 -8.03 3.67
C GLY A 71 8.62 -8.56 2.85
N MET A 72 7.38 -8.29 3.27
CA MET A 72 6.19 -8.40 2.41
C MET A 72 6.26 -7.37 1.27
N TYR A 73 5.50 -7.60 0.21
CA TYR A 73 5.43 -6.71 -0.94
C TYR A 73 4.15 -5.86 -0.88
N SER A 74 4.20 -4.61 -1.36
CA SER A 74 2.97 -3.88 -1.68
C SER A 74 2.44 -4.42 -3.01
N LEU A 75 1.19 -4.88 -3.00
CA LEU A 75 0.51 -5.38 -4.20
C LEU A 75 0.46 -4.30 -5.28
N ALA A 76 -0.05 -3.12 -4.94
CA ALA A 76 -0.17 -2.02 -5.87
C ALA A 76 1.20 -1.53 -6.39
N ALA A 77 2.23 -1.45 -5.53
CA ALA A 77 3.58 -1.08 -6.00
C ALA A 77 4.17 -2.10 -6.99
N ALA A 78 3.99 -3.40 -6.72
CA ALA A 78 4.49 -4.47 -7.57
C ALA A 78 3.82 -4.47 -8.96
N LEU A 79 2.50 -4.30 -9.01
CA LEU A 79 1.75 -4.21 -10.27
C LEU A 79 2.06 -2.92 -11.02
N ALA A 80 2.13 -1.78 -10.32
CA ALA A 80 2.42 -0.49 -10.93
C ALA A 80 3.85 -0.40 -11.49
N GLY A 81 4.77 -1.25 -11.02
CA GLY A 81 6.11 -1.40 -11.57
C GLY A 81 6.17 -2.17 -12.88
N GLN A 82 5.11 -2.90 -13.24
CA GLN A 82 5.08 -3.81 -14.40
C GLN A 82 4.10 -3.36 -15.49
N LEU A 83 2.94 -2.83 -15.11
CA LEU A 83 1.84 -2.53 -16.03
C LEU A 83 1.88 -1.11 -16.63
N GLY A 84 2.87 -0.31 -16.25
CA GLY A 84 3.05 1.06 -16.72
C GLY A 84 2.31 2.10 -15.87
N ALA A 85 2.02 3.26 -16.47
CA ALA A 85 1.62 4.46 -15.75
C ALA A 85 0.10 4.70 -15.69
N SER A 86 -0.73 4.05 -16.52
CA SER A 86 -2.17 4.29 -16.54
C SER A 86 -2.94 3.01 -16.80
N TRP A 87 -3.51 2.42 -15.75
CA TRP A 87 -4.29 1.18 -15.85
C TRP A 87 -5.24 0.99 -14.66
N LEU A 88 -6.26 0.16 -14.86
CA LEU A 88 -7.15 -0.32 -13.82
C LEU A 88 -7.24 -1.84 -13.93
N ALA A 89 -7.06 -2.56 -12.82
CA ALA A 89 -7.26 -4.00 -12.78
C ALA A 89 -8.20 -4.37 -11.63
N ALA A 90 -9.24 -5.13 -11.93
CA ALA A 90 -9.98 -5.91 -10.96
C ALA A 90 -9.91 -7.38 -11.32
N TRP A 91 -9.78 -8.25 -10.31
CA TRP A 91 -9.74 -9.69 -10.53
C TRP A 91 -10.32 -10.43 -9.33
N LYS A 92 -10.83 -11.63 -9.59
CA LYS A 92 -11.30 -12.52 -8.53
C LYS A 92 -10.10 -13.10 -7.79
N ILE A 93 -10.15 -13.14 -6.47
CA ILE A 93 -9.16 -13.84 -5.67
C ILE A 93 -9.53 -15.32 -5.67
N GLU A 94 -8.60 -16.17 -6.09
CA GLU A 94 -8.79 -17.62 -6.11
C GLU A 94 -9.04 -18.16 -4.70
N ASP A 95 -9.78 -19.26 -4.60
CA ASP A 95 -10.16 -19.92 -3.34
C ASP A 95 -11.03 -19.10 -2.36
N ALA A 96 -11.57 -17.97 -2.80
CA ALA A 96 -12.51 -17.17 -2.02
C ALA A 96 -13.84 -16.96 -2.74
N GLU A 97 -14.93 -17.28 -2.04
CA GLU A 97 -16.26 -16.92 -2.47
C GLU A 97 -16.45 -15.39 -2.38
N ASP A 98 -16.93 -14.80 -3.46
CA ASP A 98 -17.24 -13.36 -3.57
C ASP A 98 -16.13 -12.40 -3.07
N ARG A 99 -14.88 -12.63 -3.47
CA ARG A 99 -13.78 -11.70 -3.19
C ARG A 99 -13.04 -11.28 -4.44
N TYR A 100 -12.90 -9.98 -4.60
CA TYR A 100 -12.25 -9.33 -5.72
C TYR A 100 -11.24 -8.31 -5.23
N ALA A 101 -10.07 -8.30 -5.84
CA ALA A 101 -9.09 -7.24 -5.65
C ALA A 101 -9.30 -6.14 -6.70
N LEU A 102 -8.94 -4.91 -6.35
CA LEU A 102 -8.92 -3.76 -7.24
C LEU A 102 -7.65 -2.95 -7.00
N VAL A 103 -6.89 -2.74 -8.08
CA VAL A 103 -5.82 -1.76 -8.13
C VAL A 103 -6.02 -0.82 -9.31
N ALA A 104 -5.88 0.48 -9.11
CA ALA A 104 -5.87 1.44 -10.21
C ALA A 104 -4.71 2.44 -10.07
N VAL A 105 -4.03 2.67 -11.19
CA VAL A 105 -2.89 3.59 -11.33
C VAL A 105 -3.20 4.58 -12.43
N TYR A 106 -2.96 5.86 -12.19
CA TYR A 106 -3.12 6.90 -13.19
C TYR A 106 -1.94 7.87 -13.13
N ARG A 107 -1.35 8.16 -14.30
CA ARG A 107 -0.13 8.98 -14.44
C ARG A 107 1.01 8.54 -13.52
N GLY A 108 1.12 7.24 -13.28
CA GLY A 108 2.14 6.62 -12.45
C GLY A 108 1.82 6.58 -10.96
N ALA A 109 0.75 7.23 -10.49
CA ALA A 109 0.35 7.23 -9.08
C ALA A 109 -0.77 6.21 -8.82
N VAL A 110 -0.70 5.49 -7.71
CA VAL A 110 -1.81 4.65 -7.27
C VAL A 110 -2.95 5.57 -6.83
N ILE A 111 -4.15 5.35 -7.38
CA ILE A 111 -5.32 6.18 -7.05
C ILE A 111 -5.73 5.91 -5.59
N PRO A 112 -5.90 6.95 -4.75
CA PRO A 112 -6.37 6.75 -3.37
C PRO A 112 -7.69 5.99 -3.31
N GLY A 113 -7.75 4.97 -2.46
CA GLY A 113 -8.92 4.10 -2.32
C GLY A 113 -9.17 3.16 -3.51
N ALA A 114 -8.16 2.96 -4.37
CA ALA A 114 -8.16 1.96 -5.44
C ALA A 114 -6.97 1.01 -5.27
N ASP A 115 -6.71 0.60 -4.02
CA ASP A 115 -5.85 -0.52 -3.62
C ASP A 115 -6.60 -1.21 -2.49
N LEU A 116 -7.49 -2.15 -2.84
CA LEU A 116 -8.35 -2.81 -1.86
C LEU A 116 -8.85 -4.19 -2.33
N VAL A 117 -9.48 -4.89 -1.41
CA VAL A 117 -10.25 -6.11 -1.66
C VAL A 117 -11.67 -5.92 -1.11
N GLY A 118 -12.67 -6.43 -1.83
CA GLY A 118 -14.07 -6.39 -1.42
C GLY A 118 -14.91 -7.43 -2.16
N SER A 119 -16.22 -7.37 -1.94
CA SER A 119 -17.22 -8.17 -2.67
C SER A 119 -17.32 -7.79 -4.14
N SER A 120 -17.95 -8.65 -4.96
CA SER A 120 -18.23 -8.34 -6.37
C SER A 120 -19.00 -7.03 -6.51
N GLU A 121 -20.01 -6.80 -5.66
CA GLU A 121 -20.82 -5.58 -5.70
C GLU A 121 -20.00 -4.33 -5.39
N GLU A 122 -19.23 -4.36 -4.30
CA GLU A 122 -18.37 -3.24 -3.89
C GLU A 122 -17.34 -2.92 -4.96
N ILE A 123 -16.66 -3.93 -5.52
CA ILE A 123 -15.64 -3.73 -6.54
C ILE A 123 -16.26 -3.25 -7.84
N LYS A 124 -17.42 -3.77 -8.28
CA LYS A 124 -18.14 -3.24 -9.47
C LYS A 124 -18.49 -1.77 -9.30
N LYS A 125 -18.95 -1.37 -8.12
CA LYS A 125 -19.25 0.04 -7.81
C LYS A 125 -17.99 0.91 -7.86
N LYS A 126 -16.88 0.44 -7.30
CA LYS A 126 -15.59 1.15 -7.34
C LYS A 126 -15.04 1.26 -8.75
N VAL A 127 -15.08 0.20 -9.55
CA VAL A 127 -14.71 0.22 -10.97
C VAL A 127 -15.54 1.25 -11.71
N ALA A 128 -16.87 1.25 -11.53
CA ALA A 128 -17.75 2.24 -12.14
C ALA A 128 -17.38 3.67 -11.77
N GLN A 129 -17.08 3.91 -10.48
CA GLN A 129 -16.64 5.21 -9.98
C GLN A 129 -15.31 5.66 -10.60
N GLN A 130 -14.36 4.76 -10.83
CA GLN A 130 -13.09 5.14 -11.45
C GLN A 130 -13.24 5.41 -12.95
N LEU A 131 -14.05 4.62 -13.66
CA LEU A 131 -14.30 4.78 -15.10
C LEU A 131 -15.18 6.00 -15.42
N SER A 132 -16.03 6.45 -14.50
CA SER A 132 -16.88 7.64 -14.70
C SER A 132 -16.10 8.95 -14.52
N ARG A 133 -14.91 8.90 -13.93
CA ARG A 133 -14.06 10.09 -13.79
C ARG A 133 -13.50 10.45 -15.16
N SER A 134 -13.10 11.70 -15.36
CA SER A 134 -12.46 12.17 -16.60
C SER A 134 -11.04 11.61 -16.82
N MET A 135 -10.75 10.42 -16.28
CA MET A 135 -9.49 9.69 -16.43
C MET A 135 -9.66 8.63 -17.52
N SER A 136 -8.81 8.67 -18.55
CA SER A 136 -8.69 7.58 -19.52
C SER A 136 -7.56 6.65 -19.09
N PHE A 137 -7.88 5.39 -18.81
CA PHE A 137 -6.88 4.35 -18.55
C PHE A 137 -6.37 3.78 -19.88
N ASP A 138 -5.06 3.51 -19.98
CA ASP A 138 -4.49 2.91 -21.19
C ASP A 138 -4.79 1.41 -21.26
N LYS A 139 -4.92 0.77 -20.10
CA LYS A 139 -5.28 -0.65 -19.95
C LYS A 139 -6.35 -0.83 -18.90
N ILE A 140 -7.32 -1.69 -19.19
CA ILE A 140 -8.40 -2.04 -18.27
C ILE A 140 -8.48 -3.56 -18.21
N PHE A 141 -8.23 -4.12 -17.04
CA PHE A 141 -8.37 -5.55 -16.77
C PHE A 141 -9.58 -5.77 -15.88
N LEU A 142 -10.56 -6.55 -16.34
CA LEU A 142 -11.78 -6.80 -15.59
C LEU A 142 -12.22 -8.25 -15.77
N PRO A 143 -12.86 -8.85 -14.75
CA PRO A 143 -13.46 -10.16 -14.90
C PRO A 143 -14.60 -10.13 -15.93
N PRO A 144 -14.75 -11.14 -16.79
CA PRO A 144 -15.84 -11.21 -17.77
C PRO A 144 -17.23 -11.03 -17.15
N GLU A 145 -17.45 -11.53 -15.94
CA GLU A 145 -18.71 -11.44 -15.20
C GLU A 145 -19.07 -10.01 -14.72
N PHE A 146 -18.19 -9.03 -14.96
CA PHE A 146 -18.51 -7.62 -14.76
C PHE A 146 -19.25 -7.02 -15.96
N GLY A 147 -19.19 -7.65 -17.14
CA GLY A 147 -19.93 -7.21 -18.33
C GLY A 147 -19.54 -5.83 -18.87
N ARG A 148 -18.30 -5.38 -18.59
CA ARG A 148 -17.80 -4.04 -18.99
C ARG A 148 -16.66 -4.07 -20.01
N GLY A 149 -16.36 -5.25 -20.57
CA GLY A 149 -15.16 -5.47 -21.38
C GLY A 149 -13.88 -5.35 -20.54
N GLY A 150 -12.72 -5.37 -21.21
CA GLY A 150 -11.40 -5.39 -20.58
C GLY A 150 -10.65 -6.68 -20.85
N GLU A 151 -9.35 -6.63 -20.59
CA GLU A 151 -8.46 -7.79 -20.71
C GLU A 151 -8.54 -8.68 -19.46
N GLN A 152 -8.22 -9.96 -19.60
CA GLN A 152 -8.09 -10.84 -18.45
C GLN A 152 -6.84 -10.48 -17.65
N PHE A 153 -6.97 -10.40 -16.32
CA PHE A 153 -5.84 -10.19 -15.43
C PHE A 153 -5.26 -11.54 -14.99
N ASP A 154 -3.95 -11.71 -15.13
CA ASP A 154 -3.23 -12.89 -14.62
C ASP A 154 -2.33 -12.48 -13.45
N PRO A 155 -2.82 -12.58 -12.20
CA PRO A 155 -2.02 -12.25 -11.03
C PRO A 155 -0.86 -13.22 -10.82
N GLU A 156 -0.99 -14.49 -11.22
CA GLU A 156 0.05 -15.51 -11.04
C GLU A 156 1.27 -15.19 -11.90
N ALA A 157 1.07 -14.81 -13.17
CA ALA A 157 2.17 -14.43 -14.05
C ALA A 157 2.84 -13.10 -13.63
N LEU A 158 2.07 -12.14 -13.12
CA LEU A 158 2.59 -10.81 -12.74
C LEU A 158 3.27 -10.81 -11.37
N LEU A 159 2.81 -11.65 -10.43
CA LEU A 159 3.31 -11.66 -9.05
C LEU A 159 4.34 -12.77 -8.80
N GLN A 160 4.83 -13.41 -9.86
CA GLN A 160 5.93 -14.37 -9.78
C GLN A 160 7.24 -13.73 -9.28
N PRO A 161 8.11 -14.48 -8.57
CA PRO A 161 9.31 -13.94 -7.94
C PRO A 161 10.28 -13.22 -8.89
N SER A 162 10.39 -13.64 -10.16
CA SER A 162 11.28 -13.03 -11.15
C SER A 162 10.90 -11.58 -11.53
N ASN A 163 9.64 -11.19 -11.30
CA ASN A 163 9.16 -9.84 -11.59
C ASN A 163 9.28 -8.90 -10.37
N LEU A 164 9.59 -9.44 -9.19
CA LEU A 164 9.57 -8.67 -7.95
C LEU A 164 10.90 -7.95 -7.70
N LYS A 165 10.82 -6.62 -7.59
CA LYS A 165 11.96 -5.78 -7.21
C LYS A 165 11.96 -5.48 -5.72
N ARG A 166 13.16 -5.19 -5.18
CA ARG A 166 13.33 -4.81 -3.78
C ARG A 166 12.55 -3.55 -3.41
N GLU A 167 12.41 -2.61 -4.34
CA GLU A 167 11.67 -1.35 -4.14
C GLU A 167 10.17 -1.55 -3.88
N TYR A 168 9.60 -2.70 -4.25
CA TYR A 168 8.20 -3.02 -3.99
C TYR A 168 7.95 -3.53 -2.57
N LYS A 169 9.02 -3.78 -1.79
CA LYS A 169 8.91 -4.31 -0.43
C LYS A 169 8.47 -3.23 0.55
N LEU A 170 7.67 -3.66 1.52
CA LEU A 170 7.34 -2.89 2.69
C LEU A 170 8.57 -2.69 3.57
N THR A 171 8.70 -1.46 4.08
CA THR A 171 9.80 -1.04 4.94
C THR A 171 9.26 -0.39 6.21
N PRO A 172 9.84 -0.69 7.39
CA PRO A 172 9.46 0.01 8.61
C PRO A 172 9.89 1.48 8.59
N LEU A 173 8.99 2.34 9.05
CA LEU A 173 9.29 3.71 9.43
C LEU A 173 9.85 3.68 10.85
N ALA A 174 11.18 3.80 10.98
CA ALA A 174 11.78 3.97 12.29
C ALA A 174 11.31 5.31 12.89
N PHE A 175 10.44 5.23 13.89
CA PHE A 175 10.10 6.35 14.74
C PHE A 175 11.07 6.36 15.91
N GLY A 176 12.16 7.13 15.79
CA GLY A 176 12.99 7.41 16.96
C GLY A 176 12.13 7.98 18.09
N LEU A 177 12.59 7.80 19.34
CA LEU A 177 11.91 8.31 20.54
C LEU A 177 11.61 9.80 20.38
N SER A 178 10.39 10.20 20.74
CA SER A 178 10.05 11.61 20.85
C SER A 178 10.90 12.28 21.93
N ARG A 179 11.07 13.61 21.85
CA ARG A 179 11.77 14.39 22.90
C ARG A 179 11.18 14.17 24.29
N GLN A 180 9.87 13.96 24.37
CA GLN A 180 9.17 13.69 25.63
C GLN A 180 9.50 12.30 26.18
N GLU A 181 9.59 11.28 25.32
CA GLU A 181 10.00 9.93 25.74
C GLU A 181 11.47 9.88 26.16
N LEU A 182 12.35 10.63 25.48
CA LEU A 182 13.75 10.78 25.89
C LEU A 182 13.89 11.44 27.28
N LEU A 183 13.11 12.50 27.53
CA LEU A 183 13.09 13.16 28.84
C LEU A 183 12.57 12.22 29.94
N LYS A 184 11.48 11.48 29.67
CA LYS A 184 10.94 10.48 30.62
C LYS A 184 11.94 9.36 30.90
N ALA A 185 12.60 8.84 29.87
CA ALA A 185 13.64 7.82 30.03
C ALA A 185 14.83 8.35 30.85
N GLY A 186 15.22 9.61 30.64
CA GLY A 186 16.26 10.27 31.44
C GLY A 186 15.90 10.40 32.92
N VAL A 187 14.66 10.78 33.23
CA VAL A 187 14.17 10.88 34.63
C VAL A 187 14.12 9.52 35.32
N ILE A 188 13.62 8.48 34.63
CA ILE A 188 13.60 7.11 35.17
C ILE A 188 15.03 6.61 35.41
N GLY A 189 15.94 6.84 34.46
CA GLY A 189 17.36 6.48 34.60
C GLY A 189 18.02 7.15 35.82
N ALA A 190 17.75 8.43 36.05
CA ALA A 190 18.29 9.17 37.20
C ALA A 190 17.78 8.64 38.55
N LEU A 191 16.49 8.27 38.64
CA LEU A 191 15.89 7.71 39.85
C LEU A 191 16.46 6.33 40.21
N VAL A 192 16.70 5.47 39.22
CA VAL A 192 17.30 4.15 39.44
C VAL A 192 18.74 4.25 39.93
N VAL A 193 19.52 5.18 39.36
CA VAL A 193 20.91 5.41 39.81
C VAL A 193 20.95 5.99 41.23
N ALA A 194 20.06 6.94 41.56
CA ALA A 194 19.98 7.50 42.90
C ALA A 194 19.58 6.46 43.96
N GLY A 195 18.67 5.53 43.63
CA GLY A 195 18.23 4.46 44.54
C GLY A 195 19.22 3.30 44.70
N LEU A 196 20.26 3.20 43.88
CA LEU A 196 21.33 2.20 44.02
C LEU A 196 22.55 2.72 44.81
N ILE A 197 22.65 4.03 44.99
CA ILE A 197 23.78 4.70 45.66
C ILE A 197 23.42 5.13 47.11
N GLY A 198 22.12 5.20 47.44
CA GLY A 198 21.62 5.45 48.80
C GLY A 198 21.24 4.17 49.52
#